data_AF-A0A1Y4KAD2-F1
#
_entry.id   AF-A0A1Y4KAD2-F1
#
_cell.length_a   1.000
_cell.length_b   1.000
_cell.length_c   1.000
_cell.angle_alpha   90.00
_cell.angle_beta   90.00
_cell.angle_gamma   90.00
#
_symmetry.space_group_name_H-M   'P 1'
#
loop_
_entity.id
_entity.type
_entity.pdbx_description
1 polymer ?
#
loop_
_entity_poly.entity_id
_entity_poly.type
_entity_poly.pdbx_seq_one_letter_code
_entity_poly.pdbx_strand_id
1 'polypeptide(L)'
;MFRRSAALVLAAMLSLSLAGCFGLERIGDAVDAATDLADRATEAADALSSVEWGKLSRAVVRDAASSEKIAEVTDQSAIGSAFTGLSGECGLAATPDAAEEYVIEVWQPTTATVANGGDTEEIQVLEVITYEGSDVVTLEVTPVGLTLTLDAPAGAADDLRALAG
;
A
#
# COMPACT_ATOMS: atom_id res chain seq x y z
N MET A 1 16.72 4.02 11.35
CA MET A 1 17.35 2.76 10.92
C MET A 1 16.41 1.82 10.14
N PHE A 2 15.09 2.04 10.20
CA PHE A 2 14.05 1.28 9.46
C PHE A 2 14.02 1.47 7.92
N ARG A 3 14.70 2.50 7.40
CA ARG A 3 14.64 2.92 5.98
C ARG A 3 15.26 1.94 4.96
N ARG A 4 16.05 0.97 5.42
CA ARG A 4 16.67 -0.05 4.54
C ARG A 4 15.89 -1.36 4.50
N SER A 5 15.01 -1.59 5.49
CA SER A 5 14.32 -2.87 5.64
C SER A 5 13.21 -3.03 4.61
N ALA A 6 12.38 -2.00 4.38
CA ALA A 6 11.27 -2.09 3.43
C ALA A 6 11.71 -2.34 1.97
N ALA A 7 12.76 -1.65 1.50
CA ALA A 7 13.30 -1.84 0.15
C ALA A 7 13.98 -3.22 -0.05
N LEU A 8 14.65 -3.74 0.98
CA LEU A 8 15.25 -5.07 0.96
C LEU A 8 14.20 -6.19 0.99
N VAL A 9 13.10 -5.96 1.72
CA VAL A 9 11.98 -6.89 1.86
C VAL A 9 11.22 -6.99 0.53
N LEU A 10 10.92 -5.87 -0.14
CA LEU A 10 10.31 -5.86 -1.47
C LEU A 10 11.19 -6.52 -2.54
N ALA A 11 12.50 -6.23 -2.54
CA ALA A 11 13.46 -6.87 -3.47
C ALA A 11 13.63 -8.38 -3.20
N ALA A 12 13.57 -8.81 -1.93
CA ALA A 12 13.63 -10.21 -1.54
C ALA A 12 12.36 -10.98 -1.97
N MET A 13 11.17 -10.37 -1.86
CA MET A 13 9.90 -10.96 -2.32
C MET A 13 9.84 -11.15 -3.82
N LEU A 14 10.29 -10.14 -4.56
CA LEU A 14 10.31 -10.18 -6.02
C LEU A 14 11.26 -11.28 -6.52
N SER A 15 12.42 -11.41 -5.88
CA SER A 15 13.39 -12.46 -6.22
C SER A 15 12.94 -13.88 -5.81
N LEU A 16 12.19 -14.04 -4.71
CA LEU A 16 11.63 -15.34 -4.31
C LEU A 16 10.39 -15.75 -5.14
N SER A 17 9.51 -14.81 -5.48
CA SER A 17 8.32 -15.08 -6.32
C SER A 17 8.70 -15.43 -7.75
N LEU A 18 9.71 -14.77 -8.34
CA LEU A 18 10.17 -15.06 -9.70
C LEU A 18 10.75 -16.48 -9.84
N ALA A 19 11.39 -17.02 -8.80
CA ALA A 19 11.97 -18.36 -8.85
C ALA A 19 10.94 -19.49 -8.63
N GLY A 20 9.79 -19.18 -8.01
CA GLY A 20 8.80 -20.18 -7.60
C GLY A 20 7.50 -20.21 -8.42
N CYS A 21 7.07 -19.10 -9.02
CA CYS A 21 5.70 -18.98 -9.57
C CYS A 21 5.58 -19.14 -11.08
N PHE A 22 6.65 -19.00 -11.86
CA PHE A 22 6.57 -19.11 -13.30
C PHE A 22 6.97 -20.51 -13.77
N GLY A 23 5.97 -21.39 -13.92
CA GLY A 23 6.06 -22.50 -14.86
C GLY A 23 6.24 -21.92 -16.27
N LEU A 24 7.49 -21.64 -16.66
CA LEU A 24 7.84 -20.89 -17.86
C LEU A 24 7.70 -21.75 -19.12
N GLU A 25 6.50 -21.80 -19.70
CA GLU A 25 6.30 -22.30 -21.07
C GLU A 25 6.77 -21.31 -22.15
N ARG A 26 7.22 -20.10 -21.79
CA ARG A 26 7.98 -19.21 -22.68
C ARG A 26 8.82 -18.19 -21.90
N ILE A 27 10.13 -18.46 -21.81
CA ILE A 27 11.08 -17.72 -20.95
C ILE A 27 11.26 -16.24 -21.34
N GLY A 28 10.98 -15.85 -22.60
CA GLY A 28 11.20 -14.47 -23.07
C GLY A 28 10.21 -13.44 -22.51
N ASP A 29 8.91 -13.65 -22.73
CA ASP A 29 7.85 -12.73 -22.26
C ASP A 29 7.82 -12.56 -20.74
N ALA A 30 8.17 -13.61 -20.00
CA ALA A 30 8.20 -13.55 -18.55
C ALA A 30 9.40 -12.76 -17.99
N VAL A 31 10.52 -12.69 -18.73
CA VAL A 31 11.70 -11.91 -18.33
C VAL A 31 11.46 -10.41 -18.55
N ASP A 32 10.81 -10.04 -19.65
CA ASP A 32 10.44 -8.65 -19.92
C ASP A 32 9.38 -8.17 -18.91
N ALA A 33 8.35 -8.98 -18.65
CA ALA A 33 7.34 -8.67 -17.62
C ALA A 33 7.95 -8.61 -16.21
N ALA A 34 8.91 -9.48 -15.90
CA ALA A 34 9.64 -9.46 -14.64
C ALA A 34 10.51 -8.20 -14.48
N THR A 35 11.09 -7.70 -15.58
CA THR A 35 11.94 -6.51 -15.58
C THR A 35 11.10 -5.25 -15.43
N ASP A 36 9.99 -5.12 -16.18
CA ASP A 36 9.02 -4.01 -16.03
C ASP A 36 8.43 -3.98 -14.60
N LEU A 37 8.15 -5.14 -14.01
CA LEU A 37 7.66 -5.24 -12.64
C LEU A 37 8.75 -4.86 -11.62
N ALA A 38 10.01 -5.24 -11.85
CA ALA A 38 11.12 -4.87 -10.98
C ALA A 38 11.41 -3.35 -11.04
N ASP A 39 11.33 -2.74 -12.22
CA ASP A 39 11.49 -1.29 -12.40
C ASP A 39 10.35 -0.53 -11.70
N ARG A 40 9.10 -0.97 -11.89
CA ARG A 40 7.93 -0.41 -11.17
C ARG A 40 8.05 -0.60 -9.67
N ALA A 41 8.46 -1.77 -9.20
CA ALA A 41 8.62 -2.01 -7.77
C ALA A 41 9.76 -1.18 -7.15
N THR A 42 10.81 -0.88 -7.91
CA THR A 42 11.87 0.03 -7.48
C THR A 42 11.35 1.45 -7.36
N GLU A 43 10.58 1.92 -8.36
CA GLU A 43 9.94 3.23 -8.33
C GLU A 43 8.90 3.34 -7.20
N ALA A 44 8.16 2.25 -6.93
CA ALA A 44 7.27 2.10 -5.78
C ALA A 44 8.01 2.21 -4.45
N ALA A 45 9.13 1.50 -4.33
CA ALA A 45 9.95 1.51 -3.13
C ALA A 45 10.53 2.91 -2.89
N ASP A 46 10.97 3.61 -3.94
CA ASP A 46 11.43 4.99 -3.85
C ASP A 46 10.29 5.94 -3.47
N ALA A 47 9.09 5.80 -4.05
CA ALA A 47 7.90 6.58 -3.70
C ALA A 47 7.45 6.35 -2.25
N LEU A 48 7.32 5.08 -1.83
CA LEU A 48 6.98 4.69 -0.45
C LEU A 48 8.08 5.08 0.56
N SER A 49 9.34 5.12 0.14
CA SER A 49 10.46 5.61 0.97
C SER A 49 10.43 7.13 1.13
N SER A 50 9.84 7.84 0.16
CA SER A 50 9.64 9.28 0.17
C SER A 50 8.42 9.69 1.00
N VAL A 51 7.50 8.76 1.29
CA VAL A 51 6.40 8.99 2.24
C VAL A 51 6.96 9.16 3.64
N GLU A 52 6.67 10.30 4.25
CA GLU A 52 7.05 10.57 5.63
C GLU A 52 5.99 9.98 6.58
N TRP A 53 6.06 8.67 6.83
CA TRP A 53 5.13 7.93 7.70
C TRP A 53 4.99 8.52 9.13
N GLY A 54 5.98 9.28 9.60
CA GLY A 54 5.92 10.01 10.88
C GLY A 54 5.22 11.37 10.81
N LYS A 55 4.65 11.73 9.65
CA LYS A 55 3.94 12.98 9.41
C LYS A 55 2.54 12.77 8.83
N LEU A 56 2.00 11.54 8.84
CA LEU A 56 0.65 11.29 8.33
C LEU A 56 -0.37 12.18 9.07
N SER A 57 -1.27 12.81 8.32
CA SER A 57 -2.31 13.67 8.90
C SER A 57 -3.50 12.84 9.37
N ARG A 58 -4.00 11.97 8.48
CA ARG A 58 -5.22 11.20 8.68
C ARG A 58 -5.33 10.03 7.71
N ALA A 59 -6.09 9.02 8.10
CA ALA A 59 -6.60 7.97 7.24
C ALA A 59 -8.13 8.12 7.14
N VAL A 60 -8.67 8.12 5.92
CA VAL A 60 -10.11 8.17 5.66
C VAL A 60 -10.54 6.80 5.16
N VAL A 61 -11.49 6.18 5.85
CA VAL A 61 -12.04 4.88 5.47
C VAL A 61 -13.40 5.08 4.82
N ARG A 62 -13.55 4.52 3.62
CA ARG A 62 -14.78 4.55 2.84
C ARG A 62 -15.29 3.15 2.59
N ASP A 63 -16.61 3.01 2.54
CA ASP A 63 -17.27 1.82 2.02
C ASP A 63 -16.98 1.72 0.52
N ALA A 64 -16.46 0.58 0.05
CA ALA A 64 -16.12 0.43 -1.36
C ALA A 64 -17.36 0.45 -2.27
N ALA A 65 -18.49 -0.08 -1.80
CA ALA A 65 -19.71 -0.18 -2.60
C ALA A 65 -20.45 1.16 -2.80
N SER A 66 -20.47 2.00 -1.76
CA SER A 66 -21.21 3.28 -1.74
C SER A 66 -20.33 4.51 -1.80
N SER A 67 -19.01 4.36 -1.63
CA SER A 67 -18.03 5.44 -1.47
C SER A 67 -18.31 6.38 -0.28
N GLU A 68 -19.21 5.98 0.63
CA GLU A 68 -19.54 6.74 1.83
C GLU A 68 -18.37 6.72 2.80
N LYS A 69 -18.05 7.87 3.42
CA LYS A 69 -17.04 7.93 4.48
C LYS A 69 -17.60 7.30 5.75
N ILE A 70 -17.02 6.17 6.16
CA ILE A 70 -17.41 5.45 7.36
C ILE A 70 -16.63 5.95 8.58
N ALA A 71 -15.31 6.15 8.41
CA ALA A 71 -14.43 6.55 9.49
C ALA A 71 -13.36 7.54 9.03
N GLU A 72 -12.86 8.32 9.98
CA GLU A 72 -11.70 9.18 9.81
C GLU A 72 -10.82 9.04 11.04
N VAL A 73 -9.59 8.58 10.84
CA VAL A 73 -8.61 8.32 11.90
C VAL A 73 -7.53 9.38 11.81
N THR A 74 -7.37 10.17 12.87
CA THR A 74 -6.30 11.20 12.98
C THR A 74 -5.19 10.79 13.94
N ASP A 75 -5.34 9.66 14.63
CA ASP A 75 -4.30 9.12 15.52
C ASP A 75 -3.22 8.44 14.68
N GLN A 76 -2.05 9.07 14.62
CA GLN A 76 -0.90 8.57 13.85
C GLN A 76 -0.39 7.21 14.33
N SER A 77 -0.54 6.90 15.62
CA SER A 77 -0.10 5.60 16.16
C SER A 77 -1.07 4.49 15.74
N ALA A 78 -2.37 4.78 15.72
CA ALA A 78 -3.38 3.86 15.21
C ALA A 78 -3.18 3.59 13.71
N ILE A 79 -2.96 4.64 12.91
CA ILE A 79 -2.64 4.49 11.48
C ILE A 79 -1.36 3.68 11.31
N GLY A 80 -0.26 4.04 11.99
CA GLY A 80 1.00 3.29 11.87
C GLY A 80 0.88 1.83 12.31
N SER A 81 0.07 1.54 13.34
CA SER A 81 -0.16 0.17 13.83
C SER A 81 -0.91 -0.67 12.80
N ALA A 82 -1.97 -0.13 12.18
CA ALA A 82 -2.75 -0.83 11.15
C ALA A 82 -1.90 -1.25 9.95
N PHE A 83 -0.88 -0.46 9.60
CA PHE A 83 0.02 -0.75 8.48
C PHE A 83 1.26 -1.58 8.88
N THR A 84 1.44 -1.89 10.17
CA THR A 84 2.62 -2.63 10.64
C THR A 84 2.69 -4.03 10.04
N GLY A 85 1.55 -4.70 9.88
CA GLY A 85 1.46 -6.01 9.24
C GLY A 85 2.00 -6.03 7.80
N LEU A 86 1.83 -4.94 7.06
CA LEU A 86 2.33 -4.79 5.69
C LEU A 86 3.84 -4.49 5.60
N SER A 87 4.49 -4.17 6.72
CA SER A 87 5.94 -3.95 6.75
C SER A 87 6.76 -5.26 6.77
N GLY A 88 6.09 -6.39 6.94
CA GLY A 88 6.66 -7.73 6.92
C GLY A 88 6.74 -8.34 5.53
N GLU A 89 6.88 -9.67 5.47
CA GLU A 89 6.99 -10.39 4.20
C GLU A 89 5.63 -10.56 3.50
N CYS A 90 5.18 -9.60 2.68
CA CYS A 90 4.05 -9.71 1.76
C CYS A 90 4.37 -10.47 0.45
N GLY A 91 3.48 -11.34 -0.02
CA GLY A 91 3.58 -11.94 -1.36
C GLY A 91 2.96 -11.04 -2.44
N LEU A 92 3.38 -11.15 -3.70
CA LEU A 92 2.57 -10.60 -4.80
C LEU A 92 1.39 -11.53 -5.06
N ALA A 93 0.20 -10.95 -5.24
CA ALA A 93 -1.03 -11.69 -5.48
C ALA A 93 -1.79 -11.16 -6.69
N ALA A 94 -2.65 -11.99 -7.25
CA ALA A 94 -3.72 -11.53 -8.12
C ALA A 94 -4.85 -10.93 -7.29
N THR A 95 -5.61 -10.01 -7.87
CA THR A 95 -6.85 -9.50 -7.26
C THR A 95 -7.78 -10.68 -6.94
N PRO A 96 -8.31 -10.78 -5.71
CA PRO A 96 -9.16 -11.89 -5.31
C PRO A 96 -10.53 -11.79 -5.98
N ASP A 97 -11.19 -12.93 -6.16
CA ASP A 97 -12.61 -13.00 -6.57
C ASP A 97 -13.51 -12.78 -5.34
N ALA A 98 -13.36 -11.61 -4.72
CA ALA A 98 -14.08 -11.16 -3.54
C ALA A 98 -14.51 -9.70 -3.74
N ALA A 99 -15.61 -9.30 -3.10
CA ALA A 99 -16.06 -7.92 -3.17
C ALA A 99 -15.06 -6.99 -2.46
N GLU A 100 -14.82 -5.82 -3.04
CA GLU A 100 -14.13 -4.75 -2.34
C GLU A 100 -14.97 -4.34 -1.13
N GLU A 101 -14.32 -4.20 0.02
CA GLU A 101 -14.96 -3.95 1.30
C GLU A 101 -14.72 -2.49 1.73
N TYR A 102 -13.46 -2.11 1.90
CA TYR A 102 -13.08 -0.76 2.29
C TYR A 102 -12.01 -0.16 1.38
N VAL A 103 -12.13 1.14 1.16
CA VAL A 103 -11.09 1.98 0.56
C VAL A 103 -10.52 2.89 1.64
N ILE A 104 -9.23 2.79 1.90
CA ILE A 104 -8.51 3.53 2.94
C ILE A 104 -7.57 4.52 2.26
N GLU A 105 -7.89 5.80 2.35
CA GLU A 105 -7.07 6.90 1.83
C GLU A 105 -6.16 7.44 2.93
N VAL A 106 -4.84 7.41 2.73
CA VAL A 106 -3.87 7.96 3.66
C VAL A 106 -3.38 9.32 3.15
N TRP A 107 -3.48 10.33 4.02
CA TRP A 107 -3.17 11.72 3.71
C TRP A 107 -1.98 12.20 4.53
N GLN A 108 -1.13 13.04 3.92
CA GLN A 108 -0.03 13.72 4.59
C GLN A 108 -0.10 15.23 4.36
N PRO A 109 0.42 16.06 5.28
CA PRO A 109 0.54 17.49 5.07
C PRO A 109 1.66 17.75 4.07
N THR A 110 1.39 18.65 3.14
CA THR A 110 2.38 19.11 2.17
C THR A 110 3.35 20.04 2.87
N THR A 111 4.66 19.93 2.59
CA THR A 111 5.68 20.84 3.16
C THR A 111 5.61 22.27 2.62
N ALA A 112 4.59 22.60 1.82
CA ALA A 112 4.35 23.96 1.36
C ALA A 112 3.88 24.81 2.55
N THR A 113 4.81 25.50 3.18
CA THR A 113 4.50 26.56 4.14
C THR A 113 3.70 27.63 3.38
N VAL A 114 2.38 27.62 3.54
CA VAL A 114 1.56 28.77 3.13
C VAL A 114 2.08 29.97 3.91
N ALA A 115 2.76 30.89 3.21
CA ALA A 115 3.40 32.07 3.77
C ALA A 115 2.43 33.04 4.49
N ASN A 116 1.14 32.70 4.53
CA ASN A 116 0.05 33.52 5.04
C ASN A 116 -0.92 32.71 5.94
N GLY A 117 -0.42 31.85 6.84
CA GLY A 117 -1.23 31.28 7.93
C GLY A 117 -2.54 30.59 7.53
N GLY A 118 -2.62 30.08 6.30
CA GLY A 118 -3.76 29.31 5.80
C GLY A 118 -3.69 27.85 6.23
N ASP A 119 -4.78 27.12 6.00
CA ASP A 119 -4.84 25.68 6.24
C ASP A 119 -3.70 24.95 5.50
N THR A 120 -3.09 23.98 6.18
CA THR A 120 -2.04 23.13 5.61
C THR A 120 -2.61 22.33 4.45
N GLU A 121 -2.08 22.49 3.24
CA GLU A 121 -2.48 21.67 2.09
C GLU A 121 -2.14 20.20 2.35
N GLU A 122 -3.07 19.28 2.08
CA GLU A 122 -2.85 17.85 2.23
C GLU A 122 -2.76 17.16 0.86
N ILE A 123 -1.96 16.11 0.78
CA ILE A 123 -1.84 15.24 -0.39
C ILE A 123 -2.11 13.79 0.01
N GLN A 124 -2.91 13.09 -0.80
CA GLN A 124 -3.09 11.64 -0.69
C GLN A 124 -1.81 10.95 -1.15
N VAL A 125 -1.26 10.10 -0.28
CA VAL A 125 -0.01 9.38 -0.55
C VAL A 125 -0.22 7.92 -0.86
N LEU A 126 -1.32 7.37 -0.38
CA LEU A 126 -1.61 5.95 -0.48
C LEU A 126 -3.12 5.75 -0.45
N GLU A 127 -3.57 4.83 -1.28
CA GLU A 127 -4.89 4.22 -1.21
C GLU A 127 -4.71 2.72 -0.93
N VAL A 128 -5.57 2.15 -0.10
CA VAL A 128 -5.61 0.72 0.17
C VAL A 128 -7.01 0.20 -0.02
N ILE A 129 -7.16 -0.90 -0.74
CA ILE A 129 -8.41 -1.60 -0.94
C ILE A 129 -8.32 -2.94 -0.20
N THR A 130 -9.28 -3.20 0.70
CA THR A 130 -9.49 -4.49 1.34
C THR A 130 -10.64 -5.23 0.65
N TYR A 131 -10.62 -6.57 0.70
CA TYR A 131 -11.65 -7.40 0.10
C TYR A 131 -12.32 -8.30 1.13
N GLU A 132 -13.63 -8.52 1.05
CA GLU A 132 -14.38 -9.29 2.05
C GLU A 132 -13.78 -10.70 2.26
N GLY A 133 -13.41 -11.01 3.51
CA GLY A 133 -12.91 -12.33 3.90
C GLY A 133 -11.60 -12.78 3.26
N SER A 134 -10.82 -11.85 2.67
CA SER A 134 -9.56 -12.11 1.98
C SER A 134 -8.38 -11.50 2.73
N ASP A 135 -7.24 -12.19 2.77
CA ASP A 135 -5.97 -11.61 3.25
C ASP A 135 -5.26 -10.78 2.16
N VAL A 136 -5.80 -10.77 0.93
CA VAL A 136 -5.26 -9.95 -0.16
C VAL A 136 -5.69 -8.49 0.00
N VAL A 137 -4.76 -7.57 -0.26
CA VAL A 137 -5.01 -6.13 -0.31
C VAL A 137 -4.43 -5.52 -1.58
N THR A 138 -5.04 -4.46 -2.08
CA THR A 138 -4.50 -3.67 -3.18
C THR A 138 -4.04 -2.31 -2.66
N LEU A 139 -2.81 -1.94 -2.96
CA LEU A 139 -2.17 -0.69 -2.58
C LEU A 139 -1.97 0.16 -3.83
N GLU A 140 -2.42 1.40 -3.82
CA GLU A 140 -2.07 2.40 -4.83
C GLU A 140 -1.25 3.52 -4.20
N VAL A 141 -0.05 3.75 -4.72
CA VAL A 141 0.78 4.90 -4.36
C VAL A 141 0.36 6.07 -5.25
N THR A 142 -0.61 6.85 -4.78
CA THR A 142 -1.31 7.90 -5.56
C THR A 142 -0.38 8.88 -6.29
N PRO A 143 0.74 9.37 -5.71
CA PRO A 143 1.62 10.33 -6.40
C PRO A 143 2.28 9.80 -7.68
N VAL A 144 2.45 8.47 -7.78
CA VAL A 144 3.09 7.81 -8.93
C VAL A 144 2.12 6.92 -9.71
N GLY A 145 0.88 6.77 -9.24
CA GLY A 145 -0.15 5.93 -9.87
C GLY A 145 0.23 4.45 -9.92
N LEU A 146 1.05 3.99 -8.97
CA LEU A 146 1.53 2.63 -8.95
C LEU A 146 0.63 1.77 -8.07
N THR A 147 0.09 0.71 -8.65
CA THR A 147 -0.79 -0.25 -7.98
C THR A 147 -0.10 -1.60 -7.77
N LEU A 148 -0.16 -2.13 -6.56
CA LEU A 148 0.34 -3.45 -6.18
C LEU A 148 -0.76 -4.22 -5.48
N THR A 149 -0.96 -5.48 -5.86
CA THR A 149 -1.84 -6.39 -5.13
C THR A 149 -0.98 -7.39 -4.36
N LEU A 150 -1.20 -7.46 -3.05
CA LEU A 150 -0.36 -8.19 -2.12
C LEU A 150 -1.17 -9.22 -1.35
N ASP A 151 -0.60 -10.42 -1.18
CA ASP A 151 -1.00 -11.36 -0.15
C ASP A 151 -0.45 -10.84 1.18
N ALA A 152 -1.33 -10.29 2.03
CA ALA A 152 -0.92 -9.72 3.28
C ALA A 152 -0.69 -10.83 4.32
N PRO A 153 0.28 -10.68 5.23
CA PRO A 153 0.45 -11.61 6.33
C PRO A 153 -0.84 -11.73 7.15
N ALA A 154 -1.10 -12.92 7.70
CA ALA A 154 -2.32 -13.21 8.46
C ALA A 154 -2.61 -12.13 9.51
N GLY A 155 -3.83 -11.57 9.46
CA GLY A 155 -4.29 -10.50 10.36
C GLY A 155 -3.95 -9.08 9.90
N ALA A 156 -3.05 -8.88 8.93
CA ALA A 156 -2.73 -7.54 8.43
C ALA A 156 -3.91 -6.90 7.68
N ALA A 157 -4.67 -7.69 6.90
CA ALA A 157 -5.89 -7.22 6.27
C ALA A 157 -6.97 -6.86 7.32
N ASP A 158 -7.06 -7.63 8.42
CA ASP A 158 -7.99 -7.36 9.51
C ASP A 158 -7.62 -6.10 10.30
N ASP A 159 -6.33 -5.86 10.54
CA ASP A 159 -5.83 -4.63 11.18
C ASP A 159 -6.18 -3.38 10.35
N LEU A 160 -6.18 -3.49 9.01
CA LEU A 160 -6.64 -2.43 8.12
C LEU A 160 -8.16 -2.23 8.19
N ARG A 161 -8.94 -3.32 8.17
CA ARG A 161 -10.40 -3.27 8.34
C ARG A 161 -10.79 -2.65 9.67
N ALA A 162 -10.02 -2.88 10.73
CA ALA A 162 -10.27 -2.33 12.06
C ALA A 162 -10.28 -0.78 12.10
N LEU A 163 -9.72 -0.11 11.09
CA LEU A 163 -9.83 1.35 10.95
C LEU A 163 -11.27 1.82 10.65
N ALA A 164 -12.14 0.94 10.14
CA ALA A 164 -13.54 1.24 9.88
C ALA A 164 -14.40 1.39 11.16
N GLY A 165 -13.91 0.88 12.31
CA GLY A 165 -14.57 0.96 13.61
C GLY A 165 -15.28 -0.31 14.07
#